data_AF-A0A662WA37-F1
#
_entry.id   AF-A0A662WA37-F1
#
_cell.length_a   1.000
_cell.length_b   1.000
_cell.length_c   1.000
_cell.angle_alpha   90.00
_cell.angle_beta   90.00
_cell.angle_gamma   90.00
#
_symmetry.space_group_name_H-M   'P 1'
#
loop_
_entity.id
_entity.type
_entity.pdbx_description
1 polymer ?
#
loop_
_entity_poly.entity_id
_entity_poly.type
_entity_poly.pdbx_seq_one_letter_code
_entity_poly.pdbx_strand_id
1 'polypeptide(L)' 'MKLIGTIKYQRGGRVKILPETQSLTGWREGDVLVQLYDEEKNAVVIVKREEYERWIVERGGRDE' A
#
# COMPACT_ATOMS: atom_id res chain seq x y z
N MET A 1 -13.37 4.11 -6.03
CA MET A 1 -12.31 3.13 -6.30
C MET A 1 -12.63 2.41 -7.60
N LYS A 2 -11.62 2.08 -8.42
CA LYS A 2 -11.76 1.25 -9.62
C LYS A 2 -11.13 -0.13 -9.35
N LEU A 3 -11.86 -1.21 -9.63
CA LEU A 3 -11.29 -2.56 -9.58
C LEU A 3 -10.35 -2.77 -10.78
N ILE A 4 -9.09 -3.08 -10.52
CA ILE A 4 -8.09 -3.37 -11.57
C ILE A 4 -8.04 -4.87 -11.89
N GLY A 5 -8.20 -5.72 -10.88
CA GLY A 5 -8.19 -7.17 -11.04
C GLY A 5 -8.29 -7.88 -9.69
N THR A 6 -8.25 -9.21 -9.72
CA THR A 6 -8.25 -10.05 -8.52
C THR A 6 -7.13 -11.07 -8.59
N ILE A 7 -6.62 -11.46 -7.43
CA ILE A 7 -5.57 -12.46 -7.29
C ILE A 7 -5.93 -13.36 -6.10
N LYS A 8 -5.55 -14.63 -6.18
CA LYS A 8 -5.67 -15.53 -5.04
C LYS A 8 -4.61 -15.18 -3.99
N TYR A 9 -5.05 -15.17 -2.73
CA TYR A 9 -4.15 -15.10 -1.60
C TYR A 9 -3.16 -16.28 -1.62
N GLN A 10 -1.88 -16.00 -1.39
CA GLN A 10 -0.83 -16.99 -1.45
C GLN A 10 -0.39 -17.41 -0.04
N ARG A 11 0.26 -18.57 0.05
CA ARG A 11 0.80 -19.09 1.31
C ARG A 11 1.75 -18.08 1.96
N GLY A 12 1.70 -18.02 3.30
CA GLY A 12 2.55 -17.11 4.09
C GLY A 12 2.06 -15.66 4.07
N GLY A 13 0.79 -15.46 3.73
CA GLY A 13 0.16 -14.16 3.83
C GLY A 13 0.43 -13.21 2.67
N ARG A 14 0.86 -13.75 1.52
CA ARG A 14 1.36 -12.95 0.39
C ARG A 14 0.27 -12.67 -0.63
N VAL A 15 0.35 -11.49 -1.24
CA VAL A 15 -0.48 -11.09 -2.36
C VAL A 15 0.44 -10.69 -3.50
N LYS A 16 0.27 -11.31 -4.67
CA LYS A 16 1.01 -10.91 -5.87
C LYS A 16 0.44 -9.59 -6.39
N ILE A 17 1.29 -8.59 -6.55
CA ILE A 17 0.92 -7.33 -7.20
C ILE A 17 0.75 -7.58 -8.69
N LEU A 18 -0.37 -7.11 -9.25
CA LEU A 18 -0.66 -7.24 -10.68
C LEU A 18 0.25 -6.29 -11.49
N PRO A 19 0.72 -6.69 -12.69
CA PRO A 19 1.55 -5.84 -13.54
C PRO A 19 0.93 -4.46 -13.82
N GLU A 20 -0.39 -4.40 -13.99
CA GLU A 20 -1.13 -3.14 -14.19
C GLU A 20 -1.03 -2.22 -12.98
N THR A 21 -1.03 -2.77 -11.77
CA THR A 21 -0.82 -2.01 -10.53
C THR A 21 0.61 -1.47 -10.46
N GLN A 22 1.62 -2.24 -10.90
CA GLN A 22 3.01 -1.76 -10.95
C GLN A 22 3.15 -0.56 -11.90
N SER A 23 2.54 -0.62 -13.08
CA SER A 23 2.55 0.49 -14.05
C SER A 23 1.90 1.76 -13.51
N LEU A 24 0.84 1.64 -12.71
CA LEU A 24 0.13 2.79 -12.13
C LEU A 24 0.85 3.42 -10.93
N THR A 25 1.61 2.61 -10.19
CA THR A 25 2.21 3.02 -8.91
C THR A 25 3.72 3.28 -9.01
N GLY A 26 4.37 2.80 -10.07
CA GLY A 26 5.83 2.85 -10.19
C GLY A 26 6.55 2.02 -9.12
N TRP A 27 5.89 0.99 -8.57
CA TRP A 27 6.49 0.08 -7.60
C TRP A 27 7.43 -0.89 -8.31
N ARG A 28 8.60 -1.11 -7.74
CA ARG A 28 9.61 -2.05 -8.22
C ARG A 28 10.07 -3.01 -7.12
N GLU A 29 10.72 -4.08 -7.53
CA GLU A 29 11.39 -4.98 -6.58
C GLU A 29 12.39 -4.22 -5.71
N GLY A 30 12.37 -4.51 -4.41
CA GLY A 30 13.19 -3.81 -3.40
C GLY A 30 12.55 -2.58 -2.78
N ASP A 31 11.45 -2.05 -3.34
CA ASP A 31 10.71 -0.96 -2.70
C ASP A 31 10.09 -1.43 -1.36
N VAL A 32 10.15 -0.57 -0.35
CA VAL A 32 9.57 -0.84 0.98
C VAL A 32 8.17 -0.25 1.03
N LEU A 33 7.18 -1.10 1.32
CA LEU A 33 5.77 -0.72 1.38
C LEU A 33 5.25 -0.78 2.82
N VAL A 34 4.33 0.12 3.15
CA VAL A 34 3.60 0.16 4.42
C VAL A 34 2.18 -0.32 4.18
N GLN A 35 1.69 -1.19 5.07
CA GLN A 35 0.31 -1.66 5.08
C GLN A 35 -0.44 -0.96 6.20
N LEU A 36 -1.55 -0.33 5.85
CA LEU A 36 -2.46 0.33 6.78
C LEU A 36 -3.83 -0.35 6.67
N TYR A 37 -4.56 -0.40 7.77
CA TYR A 37 -5.94 -0.86 7.76
C TYR A 37 -6.89 0.35 7.82
N ASP A 38 -7.71 0.52 6.79
CA ASP A 38 -8.77 1.51 6.73
C ASP A 38 -10.05 0.85 7.24
N GLU A 39 -10.46 1.17 8.47
CA GLU A 39 -11.64 0.59 9.12
C GLU A 39 -12.94 0.97 8.41
N GLU A 40 -13.04 2.21 7.91
CA GLU A 40 -14.23 2.72 7.24
C GLU A 40 -14.47 1.96 5.92
N LYS A 41 -13.40 1.70 5.18
CA LYS A 41 -13.46 0.93 3.93
C LYS A 41 -13.32 -0.57 4.13
N ASN A 42 -13.04 -1.04 5.35
CA ASN A 42 -12.69 -2.42 5.67
C ASN A 42 -11.67 -2.99 4.66
N ALA A 43 -10.58 -2.25 4.46
CA ALA A 43 -9.61 -2.55 3.42
C ALA A 43 -8.17 -2.32 3.87
N VAL A 44 -7.26 -3.18 3.39
CA VAL A 44 -5.82 -2.93 3.52
C VAL A 44 -5.40 -1.95 2.44
N VAL A 45 -4.82 -0.83 2.85
CA VAL A 45 -4.24 0.19 1.99
C VAL A 45 -2.72 0.02 2.02
N ILE A 46 -2.11 -0.03 0.84
CA ILE A 46 -0.67 -0.21 0.68
C ILE A 46 -0.11 1.05 0.02
N VAL A 47 0.93 1.62 0.62
CA VAL A 47 1.61 2.83 0.15
C VAL A 47 3.12 2.66 0.22
N LYS A 48 3.87 3.45 -0.57
CA LYS A 48 5.33 3.48 -0.42
C LYS A 48 5.72 4.10 0.92
N ARG A 49 6.77 3.57 1.54
CA ARG A 49 7.25 4.07 2.83
C ARG A 49 7.60 5.55 2.79
N GLU A 50 8.26 6.03 1.73
CA GLU A 50 8.62 7.45 1.62
C GLU A 50 7.40 8.37 1.52
N GLU A 51 6.30 7.92 0.94
CA GLU A 51 5.05 8.68 0.86
C GLU A 51 4.36 8.72 2.21
N TYR A 52 4.34 7.58 2.91
CA TYR A 52 3.80 7.47 4.25
C TYR A 52 4.54 8.37 5.25
N GLU A 53 5.87 8.31 5.25
CA GLU A 53 6.71 9.15 6.11
C GLU A 53 6.48 10.64 5.85
N ARG A 54 6.39 11.04 4.56
CA ARG A 54 6.06 12.41 4.19
C ARG A 54 4.69 12.84 4.73
N TRP A 55 3.66 11.99 4.63
CA TRP A 55 2.33 12.31 5.15
C TRP A 55 2.29 12.46 6.66
N ILE A 56 3.05 11.64 7.41
CA ILE A 56 3.14 11.78 8.87
C ILE A 56 3.78 13.12 9.21
N VAL A 57 4.87 13.48 8.55
CA VAL A 57 5.57 14.75 8.79
C VAL A 57 4.67 15.95 8.43
N GLU A 58 4.00 15.91 7.28
CA GLU A 58 3.11 16.97 6.82
C GLU A 58 1.85 17.14 7.69
N ARG A 59 1.36 16.04 8.30
CA ARG A 59 0.21 16.08 9.22
C ARG A 59 0.58 16.47 10.65
N GLY A 60 1.84 16.81 10.89
CA GLY A 60 2.38 17.20 12.17
C GLY A 60 2.80 15.98 12.97
N GLY A 61 4.08 15.95 13.35
CA GLY A 61 4.56 15.13 14.46
C GLY A 61 3.72 15.41 15.71
N ARG A 62 2.64 14.64 15.85
CA ARG A 62 1.80 14.55 17.04
C ARG A 62 1.91 13.13 17.53
N ASP A 63 3.11 12.82 18.00
CA ASP A 63 3.40 11.79 18.97
C ASP A 63 4.61 12.29 19.77
N GLU A 64 4.40 13.40 20.49
CA GLU A 64 5.10 13.71 21.75
C GLU A 64 4.04 13.81 22.86
#